data_AF-A0A536X7E0-F1
#
_entry.id   AF-A0A536X7E0-F1
#
_cell.length_a   1.000
_cell.length_b   1.000
_cell.length_c   1.000
_cell.angle_alpha   90.00
_cell.angle_beta   90.00
_cell.angle_gamma   90.00
#
_symmetry.space_group_name_H-M   'P 1'
#
loop_
_entity.id
_entity.type
_entity.pdbx_description
1 polymer ?
#
loop_
_entity_poly.entity_id
_entity_poly.type
_entity_poly.pdbx_seq_one_letter_code
_entity_poly.pdbx_strand_id
1 'polypeptide(L)'
;MKPKIANFDSATAMLRALASHCRGENFIALGSFPKWAIPFMSGVGWLVNRMPEIVRNAVYTVSGWTEAVPQRRIVGPRTDPAGVARWLCGHYPKKRYPAIMIGSSNGALMHLCAACGIPWLPQTYLMPVGHRRLDPNDVATELARMRPLALRFLAAHSDVQLHHMHDPSQDRLMVQLMSYFRLKYLRLADAYMAFMQECLEPGATICIVDCALQWPTTQLADRYIFQMGALGGPTAEEYLNGGPRVAAFLEQTHATVRRWTAPKPDGLRPEAEWGFETALEIQIKDYAARNGYRVERLSFSNPEDLSPLVADFHAKWYSEHGIEANRLLVESFILMDPHLVWRAGLVPFWMFFNMLPSLQSLTQFMDEHPVFDDIALMLFSHGVRSIGLATIEEWQQCLSRARKRGFYVGVDTNAYPQDFATFVNYSRDLERCFGNIDVGLPQAPYVTVRDFIRSHAMSKRVSWHSL
;
A
#
# COMPACT_ATOMS: atom_id res chain seq x y z
N MET A 1 12.11 -5.39 -20.46
CA MET A 1 11.54 -6.64 -19.91
C MET A 1 10.80 -6.28 -18.62
N LYS A 2 9.53 -6.71 -18.41
CA LYS A 2 8.80 -6.42 -17.17
C LYS A 2 9.46 -7.14 -15.99
N PRO A 3 9.81 -6.45 -14.88
CA PRO A 3 10.29 -7.08 -13.66
C PRO A 3 9.24 -8.04 -13.06
N LYS A 4 9.69 -8.99 -12.25
CA LYS A 4 8.83 -9.89 -11.48
C LYS A 4 8.51 -9.24 -10.13
N ILE A 5 7.53 -8.35 -10.16
CA ILE A 5 6.93 -7.68 -8.99
C ILE A 5 5.47 -8.13 -8.91
N ALA A 6 4.95 -8.33 -7.70
CA ALA A 6 3.54 -8.64 -7.48
C ALA A 6 2.66 -7.49 -7.98
N ASN A 7 1.54 -7.77 -8.65
CA ASN A 7 0.54 -6.73 -8.94
C ASN A 7 -0.25 -6.35 -7.68
N PHE A 8 -0.27 -7.22 -6.66
CA PHE A 8 -0.83 -6.91 -5.34
C PHE A 8 0.16 -6.18 -4.40
N ASP A 9 1.37 -5.89 -4.87
CA ASP A 9 2.32 -5.03 -4.15
C ASP A 9 1.76 -3.62 -4.00
N SER A 10 1.73 -3.11 -2.76
CA SER A 10 1.21 -1.79 -2.43
C SER A 10 1.94 -0.68 -3.15
N ALA A 11 3.28 -0.72 -3.17
CA ALA A 11 4.09 0.28 -3.86
C ALA A 11 3.80 0.35 -5.36
N THR A 12 3.69 -0.82 -6.00
CA THR A 12 3.41 -0.91 -7.44
C THR A 12 2.00 -0.43 -7.78
N ALA A 13 0.98 -0.80 -6.99
CA ALA A 13 -0.39 -0.36 -7.21
C ALA A 13 -0.51 1.16 -7.05
N MET A 14 0.05 1.71 -5.97
CA MET A 14 0.10 3.15 -5.68
C MET A 14 0.80 3.93 -6.79
N LEU A 15 1.98 3.47 -7.22
CA LEU A 15 2.75 4.12 -8.28
C LEU A 15 1.98 4.11 -9.61
N ARG A 16 1.34 3.00 -9.98
CA ARG A 16 0.53 2.93 -11.22
C ARG A 16 -0.68 3.84 -11.15
N ALA A 17 -1.37 3.89 -10.01
CA ALA A 17 -2.54 4.76 -9.80
C ALA A 17 -2.16 6.24 -9.95
N LEU A 18 -1.10 6.67 -9.27
CA LEU A 18 -0.60 8.04 -9.37
C LEU A 18 -0.07 8.36 -10.77
N ALA A 19 0.67 7.44 -11.40
CA ALA A 19 1.17 7.65 -12.75
C ALA A 19 0.04 7.78 -13.78
N SER A 20 -1.06 7.02 -13.64
CA SER A 20 -2.28 7.19 -14.43
C SER A 20 -2.88 8.59 -14.26
N HIS A 21 -2.98 9.10 -13.03
CA HIS A 21 -3.38 10.49 -12.79
C HIS A 21 -2.44 11.47 -13.51
N CYS A 22 -1.11 11.31 -13.40
CA CYS A 22 -0.14 12.20 -14.06
C CYS A 22 -0.24 12.20 -15.60
N ARG A 23 -0.78 11.13 -16.21
CA ARG A 23 -1.06 11.03 -17.65
C ARG A 23 -2.48 11.48 -18.04
N GLY A 24 -3.34 11.79 -17.06
CA GLY A 24 -4.75 12.12 -17.32
C GLY A 24 -5.57 10.89 -17.74
N GLU A 25 -5.19 9.70 -17.28
CA GLU A 25 -5.83 8.43 -17.64
C GLU A 25 -6.55 7.81 -16.44
N ASN A 26 -7.68 7.15 -16.70
CA ASN A 26 -8.40 6.40 -15.67
C ASN A 26 -7.56 5.21 -15.17
N PHE A 27 -7.67 4.90 -13.88
CA PHE A 27 -6.99 3.76 -13.26
C PHE A 27 -7.93 2.57 -13.10
N ILE A 28 -7.72 1.54 -13.91
CA ILE A 28 -8.67 0.42 -14.05
C ILE A 28 -8.06 -0.89 -13.61
N ALA A 29 -8.79 -1.64 -12.79
CA ALA A 29 -8.43 -2.97 -12.31
C ALA A 29 -6.95 -3.08 -11.91
N LEU A 30 -6.50 -2.17 -11.03
CA LEU A 30 -5.11 -2.07 -10.55
C LEU A 30 -4.05 -1.89 -11.66
N GLY A 31 -4.46 -1.37 -12.83
CA GLY A 31 -3.61 -1.26 -14.01
C GLY A 31 -3.23 -2.61 -14.63
N SER A 32 -3.95 -3.68 -14.29
CA SER A 32 -3.60 -5.06 -14.70
C SER A 32 -4.37 -5.54 -15.93
N PHE A 33 -5.51 -4.92 -16.26
CA PHE A 33 -6.37 -5.33 -17.37
C PHE A 33 -6.80 -4.14 -18.24
N PRO A 34 -6.97 -4.34 -19.56
CA PRO A 34 -7.53 -3.32 -20.43
C PRO A 34 -9.03 -3.13 -20.17
N LYS A 35 -9.56 -1.91 -20.40
CA LYS A 35 -10.96 -1.55 -20.09
C LYS A 35 -12.00 -2.53 -20.64
N TRP A 36 -11.78 -2.99 -21.87
CA TRP A 36 -12.73 -3.88 -22.57
C TRP A 36 -12.87 -5.26 -21.90
N ALA A 37 -11.89 -5.69 -21.10
CA ALA A 37 -11.91 -6.98 -20.42
C ALA A 37 -12.69 -6.96 -19.09
N ILE A 38 -13.02 -5.77 -18.56
CA ILE A 38 -13.68 -5.62 -17.24
C ILE A 38 -15.00 -6.39 -17.16
N PRO A 39 -15.97 -6.26 -18.10
CA PRO A 39 -17.27 -6.91 -17.93
C PRO A 39 -17.15 -8.44 -17.88
N PHE A 40 -16.25 -9.00 -18.70
CA PHE A 40 -15.95 -10.42 -18.70
C PHE A 40 -15.31 -10.85 -17.38
N MET A 41 -14.27 -10.15 -16.92
CA MET A 41 -13.58 -10.46 -15.68
C MET A 41 -14.47 -10.29 -14.44
N SER A 42 -15.36 -9.30 -14.44
CA SER A 42 -16.42 -9.15 -13.43
C SER A 42 -17.37 -10.35 -13.42
N GLY A 43 -17.80 -10.83 -14.59
CA GLY A 43 -18.64 -12.01 -14.70
C GLY A 43 -17.95 -13.28 -14.17
N VAL A 44 -16.67 -13.46 -14.52
CA VAL A 44 -15.84 -14.55 -13.97
C VAL A 44 -15.69 -14.42 -12.46
N GLY A 45 -15.37 -13.22 -11.96
CA GLY A 45 -15.23 -12.96 -10.53
C GLY A 45 -16.51 -13.25 -9.74
N TRP A 46 -17.67 -12.88 -10.29
CA TRP A 46 -18.97 -13.19 -9.69
C TRP A 46 -19.24 -14.71 -9.63
N LEU A 47 -18.89 -15.45 -10.68
CA LEU A 47 -18.99 -16.92 -10.68
C LEU A 47 -18.07 -17.50 -9.60
N VAL A 48 -16.83 -17.00 -9.51
CA VAL A 48 -15.84 -17.42 -8.50
C VAL A 48 -16.37 -17.15 -7.09
N ASN A 49 -16.93 -15.98 -6.83
CA ASN A 49 -17.47 -15.62 -5.51
C ASN A 49 -18.62 -16.54 -5.05
N ARG A 50 -19.33 -17.18 -5.99
CA ARG A 50 -20.41 -18.13 -5.70
C ARG A 50 -19.94 -19.57 -5.53
N MET A 51 -18.66 -19.85 -5.78
CA MET A 51 -18.10 -21.17 -5.54
C MET A 51 -17.86 -21.41 -4.04
N PRO A 52 -17.77 -22.68 -3.61
CA PRO A 52 -17.40 -23.02 -2.23
C PRO A 52 -16.10 -22.35 -1.83
N GLU A 53 -15.98 -22.00 -0.55
CA GLU A 53 -14.84 -21.30 0.04
C GLU A 53 -13.48 -21.92 -0.34
N ILE A 54 -13.39 -23.26 -0.33
CA ILE A 54 -12.18 -24.00 -0.71
C ILE A 54 -11.71 -23.63 -2.11
N VAL A 55 -12.64 -23.46 -3.06
CA VAL A 55 -12.34 -23.14 -4.45
C VAL A 55 -11.93 -21.68 -4.59
N ARG A 56 -12.59 -20.74 -3.90
CA ARG A 56 -12.20 -19.33 -3.89
C ARG A 56 -10.79 -19.14 -3.37
N ASN A 57 -10.50 -19.75 -2.23
CA ASN A 57 -9.19 -19.70 -1.61
C ASN A 57 -8.12 -20.33 -2.50
N ALA A 58 -8.43 -21.44 -3.18
CA ALA A 58 -7.52 -22.05 -4.15
C ALA A 58 -7.24 -21.12 -5.34
N VAL A 59 -8.27 -20.49 -5.92
CA VAL A 59 -8.10 -19.56 -7.05
C VAL A 59 -7.22 -18.38 -6.67
N TYR A 60 -7.45 -17.76 -5.50
CA TYR A 60 -6.65 -16.65 -5.01
C TYR A 60 -5.20 -17.05 -4.71
N THR A 61 -5.01 -18.17 -3.99
CA THR A 61 -3.68 -18.68 -3.65
C THR A 61 -2.88 -19.03 -4.90
N VAL A 62 -3.52 -19.63 -5.91
CA VAL A 62 -2.89 -19.97 -7.20
C VAL A 62 -2.61 -18.73 -8.04
N SER A 63 -3.53 -17.74 -8.09
CA SER A 63 -3.30 -16.52 -8.85
C SER A 63 -2.10 -15.74 -8.30
N GLY A 64 -2.01 -15.58 -6.98
CA GLY A 64 -0.83 -15.00 -6.33
C GLY A 64 0.46 -15.76 -6.63
N TRP A 65 0.42 -17.10 -6.63
CA TRP A 65 1.59 -17.93 -6.96
C TRP A 65 2.12 -17.70 -8.38
N THR A 66 1.26 -17.39 -9.36
CA THR A 66 1.73 -17.07 -10.72
C THR A 66 2.57 -15.79 -10.81
N GLU A 67 2.39 -14.88 -9.85
CA GLU A 67 3.18 -13.66 -9.72
C GLU A 67 4.56 -13.94 -9.10
N ALA A 68 4.65 -15.00 -8.29
CA ALA A 68 5.85 -15.38 -7.56
C ALA A 68 7.06 -15.71 -8.46
N VAL A 69 8.24 -15.32 -7.98
CA VAL A 69 9.53 -15.63 -8.59
C VAL A 69 9.85 -17.11 -8.33
N PRO A 70 10.12 -17.91 -9.37
CA PRO A 70 10.64 -19.25 -9.18
C PRO A 70 12.00 -19.19 -8.49
N GLN A 71 12.23 -20.00 -7.45
CA GLN A 71 13.48 -19.98 -6.65
C GLN A 71 14.78 -20.05 -7.48
N ARG A 72 14.75 -20.80 -8.59
CA ARG A 72 15.88 -20.93 -9.53
C ARG A 72 16.22 -19.64 -10.30
N ARG A 73 15.31 -18.66 -10.29
CA ARG A 73 15.45 -17.34 -10.95
C ARG A 73 15.49 -16.20 -9.94
N ILE A 74 15.80 -16.49 -8.67
CA ILE A 74 15.86 -15.46 -7.61
C ILE A 74 16.86 -14.35 -7.96
N VAL A 75 17.99 -14.72 -8.60
CA VAL A 75 18.92 -13.77 -9.22
C VAL A 75 18.74 -13.85 -10.73
N GLY A 76 18.39 -12.72 -11.35
CA GLY A 76 18.29 -12.62 -12.81
C GLY A 76 17.72 -11.28 -13.28
N PRO A 77 17.63 -11.06 -14.60
CA PRO A 77 17.25 -9.77 -15.16
C PRO A 77 15.85 -9.25 -14.77
N ARG A 78 14.96 -10.13 -14.29
CA ARG A 78 13.61 -9.77 -13.83
C ARG A 78 13.53 -9.49 -12.33
N THR A 79 14.56 -9.82 -11.57
CA THR A 79 14.64 -9.61 -10.11
C THR A 79 15.72 -8.60 -9.74
N ASP A 80 16.44 -8.08 -10.73
CA ASP A 80 17.43 -7.01 -10.58
C ASP A 80 16.76 -5.72 -10.06
N PRO A 81 17.13 -5.22 -8.86
CA PRO A 81 16.61 -3.97 -8.32
C PRO A 81 16.81 -2.77 -9.25
N ALA A 82 17.94 -2.67 -9.96
CA ALA A 82 18.14 -1.58 -10.92
C ALA A 82 17.14 -1.63 -12.09
N GLY A 83 16.79 -2.85 -12.55
CA GLY A 83 15.74 -3.09 -13.53
C GLY A 83 14.35 -2.72 -13.02
N VAL A 84 14.06 -3.00 -11.75
CA VAL A 84 12.83 -2.57 -11.07
C VAL A 84 12.74 -1.04 -11.04
N ALA A 85 13.78 -0.35 -10.58
CA ALA A 85 13.82 1.11 -10.53
C ALA A 85 13.58 1.76 -11.90
N ARG A 86 14.21 1.25 -12.97
CA ARG A 86 13.97 1.71 -14.36
C ARG A 86 12.51 1.54 -14.78
N TRP A 87 11.91 0.40 -14.45
CA TRP A 87 10.52 0.11 -14.78
C TRP A 87 9.55 1.03 -14.04
N LEU A 88 9.78 1.30 -12.75
CA LEU A 88 8.99 2.22 -11.94
C LEU A 88 9.01 3.63 -12.53
N CYS A 89 10.19 4.18 -12.83
CA CYS A 89 10.31 5.50 -13.45
C CYS A 89 9.65 5.59 -14.83
N GLY A 90 9.63 4.48 -15.59
CA GLY A 90 9.04 4.41 -16.92
C GLY A 90 7.52 4.61 -16.96
N HIS A 91 6.83 4.58 -15.82
CA HIS A 91 5.39 4.84 -15.75
C HIS A 91 5.04 6.34 -15.85
N TYR A 92 5.92 7.22 -15.40
CA TYR A 92 5.64 8.64 -15.34
C TYR A 92 5.90 9.33 -16.67
N PRO A 93 5.05 10.30 -17.06
CA PRO A 93 5.31 11.12 -18.24
C PRO A 93 6.57 11.95 -18.02
N LYS A 94 7.34 12.15 -19.10
CA LYS A 94 8.54 12.98 -19.15
C LYS A 94 8.14 14.45 -19.24
N LYS A 95 7.80 15.04 -18.10
CA LYS A 95 7.50 16.47 -17.95
C LYS A 95 8.38 17.06 -16.84
N ARG A 96 8.43 18.39 -16.78
CA ARG A 96 9.11 19.12 -15.70
C ARG A 96 8.18 19.17 -14.49
N TYR A 97 8.64 18.66 -13.35
CA TYR A 97 7.92 18.63 -12.09
C TYR A 97 8.57 19.59 -11.07
N PRO A 98 7.78 20.35 -10.31
CA PRO A 98 8.29 21.27 -9.28
C PRO A 98 8.77 20.53 -8.03
N ALA A 99 8.33 19.29 -7.83
CA ALA A 99 8.74 18.43 -6.73
C ALA A 99 8.58 16.95 -7.09
N ILE A 100 9.18 16.08 -6.28
CA ILE A 100 9.01 14.63 -6.27
C ILE A 100 9.00 14.13 -4.84
N MET A 101 8.24 13.07 -4.58
CA MET A 101 8.26 12.37 -3.30
C MET A 101 8.99 11.03 -3.42
N ILE A 102 9.79 10.65 -2.43
CA ILE A 102 10.54 9.38 -2.43
C ILE A 102 10.47 8.76 -1.03
N GLY A 103 10.09 7.48 -0.91
CA GLY A 103 10.14 6.77 0.37
C GLY A 103 9.01 5.77 0.59
N SER A 104 8.40 5.82 1.77
CA SER A 104 7.36 4.89 2.22
C SER A 104 6.13 4.87 1.31
N SER A 105 5.54 3.69 1.14
CA SER A 105 4.23 3.51 0.52
C SER A 105 3.13 4.09 1.41
N ASN A 106 2.19 4.83 0.82
CA ASN A 106 1.05 5.40 1.55
C ASN A 106 -0.06 5.79 0.56
N GLY A 107 -1.29 5.32 0.76
CA GLY A 107 -2.38 5.62 -0.18
C GLY A 107 -2.93 7.04 -0.03
N ALA A 108 -2.98 7.59 1.18
CA ALA A 108 -3.35 8.99 1.40
C ALA A 108 -2.36 9.95 0.71
N LEU A 109 -1.06 9.62 0.75
CA LEU A 109 -0.03 10.34 0.03
C LEU A 109 -0.27 10.39 -1.48
N MET A 110 -0.84 9.33 -2.09
CA MET A 110 -1.10 9.31 -3.53
C MET A 110 -2.10 10.41 -3.93
N HIS A 111 -3.07 10.72 -3.06
CA HIS A 111 -4.01 11.83 -3.27
C HIS A 111 -3.33 13.19 -3.15
N LEU A 112 -2.42 13.38 -2.18
CA LEU A 112 -1.60 14.61 -2.11
C LEU A 112 -0.71 14.80 -3.35
N CYS A 113 -0.07 13.71 -3.81
CA CYS A 113 0.75 13.75 -5.01
C CYS A 113 -0.08 14.06 -6.25
N ALA A 114 -1.28 13.48 -6.36
CA ALA A 114 -2.21 13.75 -7.44
C ALA A 114 -2.70 15.21 -7.43
N ALA A 115 -3.06 15.74 -6.26
CA ALA A 115 -3.42 17.15 -6.10
C ALA A 115 -2.33 18.10 -6.63
N CYS A 116 -1.06 17.77 -6.37
CA CYS A 116 0.10 18.53 -6.85
C CYS A 116 0.51 18.21 -8.30
N GLY A 117 0.01 17.12 -8.88
CA GLY A 117 0.46 16.63 -10.19
C GLY A 117 1.90 16.11 -10.23
N ILE A 118 2.48 15.69 -9.09
CA ILE A 118 3.88 15.27 -8.92
C ILE A 118 4.05 13.75 -8.81
N PRO A 119 5.24 13.19 -9.13
CA PRO A 119 5.49 11.76 -9.04
C PRO A 119 5.91 11.35 -7.63
N TRP A 120 5.76 10.06 -7.34
CA TRP A 120 6.30 9.41 -6.15
C TRP A 120 7.12 8.18 -6.55
N LEU A 121 8.24 7.93 -5.89
CA LEU A 121 9.07 6.75 -6.11
C LEU A 121 9.24 5.94 -4.82
N PRO A 122 8.92 4.63 -4.81
CA PRO A 122 9.00 3.82 -3.61
C PRO A 122 10.44 3.50 -3.20
N GLN A 123 10.71 3.47 -1.90
CA GLN A 123 11.90 2.81 -1.37
C GLN A 123 11.74 1.29 -1.28
N THR A 124 10.51 0.84 -0.97
CA THR A 124 10.21 -0.57 -0.68
C THR A 124 9.34 -1.15 -1.79
N TYR A 125 9.62 -2.39 -2.21
CA TYR A 125 8.72 -3.16 -3.07
C TYR A 125 8.73 -4.64 -2.69
N LEU A 126 7.63 -5.34 -2.99
CA LEU A 126 7.49 -6.78 -2.75
C LEU A 126 7.98 -7.63 -3.93
N MET A 127 8.93 -8.52 -3.64
CA MET A 127 9.32 -9.62 -4.52
C MET A 127 8.81 -10.95 -3.92
N PRO A 128 7.65 -11.47 -4.34
CA PRO A 128 7.17 -12.76 -3.87
C PRO A 128 8.07 -13.89 -4.37
N VAL A 129 8.45 -14.83 -3.51
CA VAL A 129 9.29 -15.99 -3.87
C VAL A 129 8.48 -17.27 -3.73
N GLY A 130 8.22 -17.94 -4.85
CA GLY A 130 7.35 -19.11 -4.87
C GLY A 130 8.02 -20.33 -4.24
N HIS A 131 7.25 -21.13 -3.51
CA HIS A 131 7.69 -22.42 -2.98
C HIS A 131 6.61 -23.47 -3.10
N ARG A 132 6.99 -24.74 -2.82
CA ARG A 132 6.00 -25.81 -2.63
C ARG A 132 5.21 -25.52 -1.36
N ARG A 133 3.97 -26.01 -1.29
CA ARG A 133 3.07 -25.75 -0.17
C ARG A 133 3.76 -25.94 1.18
N LEU A 134 3.62 -24.96 2.06
CA LEU A 134 4.08 -24.95 3.44
C LEU A 134 2.91 -24.73 4.39
N ASP A 135 3.04 -25.28 5.60
CA ASP A 135 2.15 -24.92 6.69
C ASP A 135 2.45 -23.46 7.07
N PRO A 136 1.46 -22.54 7.01
CA PRO A 136 1.68 -21.14 7.38
C PRO A 136 2.15 -20.98 8.83
N ASN A 137 1.96 -21.99 9.69
CA ASN A 137 2.39 -21.94 11.08
C ASN A 137 3.82 -22.47 11.30
N ASP A 138 4.44 -23.12 10.29
CA ASP A 138 5.80 -23.68 10.37
C ASP A 138 6.86 -22.68 9.86
N VAL A 139 7.05 -21.63 10.66
CA VAL A 139 8.02 -20.55 10.41
C VAL A 139 9.45 -21.08 10.31
N ALA A 140 9.80 -22.11 11.08
CA ALA A 140 11.15 -22.67 11.10
C ALA A 140 11.52 -23.31 9.77
N THR A 141 10.61 -24.11 9.20
CA THR A 141 10.82 -24.70 7.87
C THR A 141 10.87 -23.64 6.78
N GLU A 142 10.02 -22.62 6.85
CA GLU A 142 10.03 -21.50 5.91
C GLU A 142 11.39 -20.78 5.91
N LEU A 143 11.88 -20.40 7.08
CA LEU A 143 13.19 -19.78 7.25
C LEU A 143 14.33 -20.66 6.73
N ALA A 144 14.33 -21.95 7.06
CA ALA A 144 15.35 -22.88 6.62
C ALA A 144 15.41 -23.00 5.08
N ARG A 145 14.25 -22.99 4.41
CA ARG A 145 14.16 -23.07 2.95
C ARG A 145 14.56 -21.76 2.26
N MET A 146 14.18 -20.63 2.84
CA MET A 146 14.38 -19.32 2.21
C MET A 146 15.76 -18.72 2.45
N ARG A 147 16.43 -19.06 3.56
CA ARG A 147 17.71 -18.47 3.93
C ARG A 147 18.79 -18.59 2.83
N PRO A 148 19.05 -19.77 2.21
CA PRO A 148 20.04 -19.86 1.14
C PRO A 148 19.71 -19.00 -0.08
N LEU A 149 18.42 -18.83 -0.39
CA LEU A 149 17.95 -18.02 -1.51
C LEU A 149 18.15 -16.52 -1.24
N ALA A 150 17.79 -16.07 -0.02
CA ALA A 150 17.96 -14.70 0.42
C ALA A 150 19.45 -14.30 0.43
N LEU A 151 20.32 -15.14 0.99
CA LEU A 151 21.77 -14.90 1.00
C LEU A 151 22.36 -14.81 -0.40
N ARG A 152 21.95 -15.70 -1.31
CA ARG A 152 22.38 -15.65 -2.71
C ARG A 152 21.91 -14.38 -3.42
N PHE A 153 20.70 -13.92 -3.14
CA PHE A 153 20.18 -12.66 -3.67
C PHE A 153 20.96 -11.45 -3.16
N LEU A 154 21.16 -11.34 -1.84
CA LEU A 154 21.88 -10.22 -1.23
C LEU A 154 23.37 -10.18 -1.60
N ALA A 155 23.98 -11.33 -1.87
CA ALA A 155 25.35 -11.38 -2.39
C ALA A 155 25.46 -10.78 -3.80
N ALA A 156 24.40 -10.86 -4.62
CA ALA A 156 24.35 -10.30 -5.96
C ALA A 156 23.96 -8.81 -5.99
N HIS A 157 23.27 -8.32 -4.96
CA HIS A 157 22.69 -6.98 -4.89
C HIS A 157 23.03 -6.31 -3.56
N SER A 158 24.03 -5.41 -3.57
CA SER A 158 24.53 -4.72 -2.37
C SER A 158 23.78 -3.43 -2.01
N ASP A 159 22.92 -2.97 -2.91
CA ASP A 159 22.16 -1.72 -2.84
C ASP A 159 20.82 -1.85 -2.10
N VAL A 160 20.45 -3.06 -1.69
CA VAL A 160 19.17 -3.36 -1.04
C VAL A 160 19.32 -4.10 0.28
N GLN A 161 18.34 -3.90 1.16
CA GLN A 161 18.07 -4.71 2.33
C GLN A 161 16.83 -5.56 2.09
N LEU A 162 16.83 -6.79 2.59
CA LEU A 162 15.74 -7.74 2.43
C LEU A 162 15.07 -7.98 3.78
N HIS A 163 13.78 -7.63 3.84
CA HIS A 163 12.87 -8.04 4.90
C HIS A 163 12.11 -9.27 4.44
N HIS A 164 12.37 -10.42 5.07
CA HIS A 164 11.55 -11.61 4.93
C HIS A 164 10.45 -11.52 5.97
N MET A 165 9.28 -11.08 5.51
CA MET A 165 8.10 -10.93 6.34
C MET A 165 7.25 -12.21 6.23
N HIS A 166 6.77 -12.69 7.37
CA HIS A 166 5.88 -13.86 7.42
C HIS A 166 4.71 -13.57 8.34
N ASP A 167 3.51 -13.43 7.75
CA ASP A 167 2.28 -13.24 8.49
C ASP A 167 1.34 -14.46 8.35
N PRO A 168 1.24 -15.31 9.39
CA PRO A 168 0.35 -16.46 9.38
C PRO A 168 -1.13 -16.14 9.67
N SER A 169 -1.45 -14.87 9.97
CA SER A 169 -2.81 -14.40 10.25
C SER A 169 -3.46 -13.76 9.03
N GLN A 170 -2.96 -12.62 8.54
CA GLN A 170 -3.59 -11.90 7.43
C GLN A 170 -3.18 -12.51 6.09
N ASP A 171 -1.89 -12.75 5.87
CA ASP A 171 -1.37 -13.33 4.63
C ASP A 171 -1.46 -14.87 4.54
N ARG A 172 -2.22 -15.52 5.45
CA ARG A 172 -2.26 -16.99 5.63
C ARG A 172 -2.44 -17.80 4.34
N LEU A 173 -3.24 -17.29 3.40
CA LEU A 173 -3.45 -17.97 2.10
C LEU A 173 -2.21 -17.90 1.22
N MET A 174 -1.54 -16.75 1.19
CA MET A 174 -0.39 -16.50 0.32
C MET A 174 0.89 -17.16 0.84
N VAL A 175 1.16 -17.06 2.15
CA VAL A 175 2.37 -17.67 2.77
C VAL A 175 2.39 -19.20 2.69
N GLN A 176 1.29 -19.83 2.29
CA GLN A 176 1.29 -21.26 1.95
C GLN A 176 2.09 -21.56 0.68
N LEU A 177 2.14 -20.66 -0.30
CA LEU A 177 2.75 -20.91 -1.61
C LEU A 177 3.88 -19.93 -1.97
N MET A 178 4.04 -18.83 -1.24
CA MET A 178 5.13 -17.89 -1.48
C MET A 178 5.61 -17.17 -0.21
N SER A 179 6.90 -16.82 -0.21
CA SER A 179 7.54 -16.01 0.81
C SER A 179 7.53 -14.55 0.42
N TYR A 180 7.35 -13.65 1.40
CA TYR A 180 7.32 -12.22 1.13
C TYR A 180 8.71 -11.64 1.37
N PHE A 181 9.45 -11.39 0.28
CA PHE A 181 10.70 -10.63 0.34
C PHE A 181 10.42 -9.18 -0.01
N ARG A 182 10.39 -8.32 0.99
CA ARG A 182 10.30 -6.87 0.81
C ARG A 182 11.70 -6.30 0.71
N LEU A 183 11.99 -5.69 -0.43
CA LEU A 183 13.30 -5.14 -0.74
C LEU A 183 13.25 -3.63 -0.52
N LYS A 184 14.14 -3.13 0.34
CA LYS A 184 14.31 -1.70 0.62
C LYS A 184 15.60 -1.21 -0.02
N TYR A 185 15.53 -0.17 -0.84
CA TYR A 185 16.73 0.48 -1.36
C TYR A 185 17.49 1.18 -0.23
N LEU A 186 18.75 0.80 -0.04
CA LEU A 186 19.71 1.47 0.84
C LEU A 186 20.45 2.61 0.14
N ARG A 187 20.40 2.61 -1.20
CA ARG A 187 21.10 3.54 -2.08
C ARG A 187 20.15 4.06 -3.15
N LEU A 188 20.35 5.30 -3.56
CA LEU A 188 19.55 5.91 -4.61
C LEU A 188 19.87 5.24 -5.94
N ALA A 189 18.88 4.57 -6.54
CA ALA A 189 19.07 3.86 -7.80
C ALA A 189 19.42 4.83 -8.94
N ASP A 190 20.29 4.42 -9.86
CA ASP A 190 20.69 5.22 -11.02
C ASP A 190 19.49 5.69 -11.86
N ALA A 191 18.46 4.85 -11.96
CA ALA A 191 17.23 5.19 -12.65
C ALA A 191 16.47 6.34 -11.99
N TYR A 192 16.50 6.43 -10.66
CA TYR A 192 15.84 7.50 -9.91
C TYR A 192 16.60 8.80 -10.10
N MET A 193 17.94 8.75 -10.05
CA MET A 193 18.80 9.91 -10.36
C MET A 193 18.55 10.41 -11.78
N ALA A 194 18.61 9.54 -12.79
CA ALA A 194 18.36 9.90 -14.17
C ALA A 194 16.95 10.48 -14.39
N PHE A 195 15.93 9.87 -13.78
CA PHE A 195 14.57 10.39 -13.83
C PHE A 195 14.47 11.80 -13.22
N MET A 196 15.08 12.03 -12.05
CA MET A 196 15.05 13.35 -11.42
C MET A 196 15.79 14.40 -12.25
N GLN A 197 16.96 14.05 -12.81
CA GLN A 197 17.73 14.96 -13.66
C GLN A 197 16.94 15.38 -14.93
N GLU A 198 16.25 14.43 -15.55
CA GLU A 198 15.46 14.66 -16.77
C GLU A 198 14.15 15.41 -16.48
N CYS A 199 13.48 15.06 -15.38
CA CYS A 199 12.09 15.45 -15.14
C CYS A 199 11.91 16.51 -14.05
N LEU A 200 12.91 16.85 -13.23
CA LEU A 200 12.72 17.93 -12.25
C LEU A 200 13.03 19.31 -12.83
N GLU A 201 12.32 20.31 -12.36
CA GLU A 201 12.66 21.72 -12.58
C GLU A 201 13.96 22.10 -11.83
N PRO A 202 14.72 23.09 -12.32
CA PRO A 202 15.81 23.66 -11.53
C PRO A 202 15.29 24.17 -10.17
N GLY A 203 15.94 23.80 -9.07
CA GLY A 203 15.49 24.19 -7.72
C GLY A 203 14.26 23.45 -7.20
N ALA A 204 13.80 22.39 -7.89
CA ALA A 204 12.72 21.52 -7.43
C ALA A 204 13.01 20.91 -6.05
N THR A 205 11.95 20.41 -5.41
CA THR A 205 12.04 19.79 -4.08
C THR A 205 11.98 18.27 -4.18
N ILE A 206 12.90 17.58 -3.50
CA ILE A 206 12.83 16.15 -3.23
C ILE A 206 12.31 15.99 -1.79
N CYS A 207 11.08 15.49 -1.64
CA CYS A 207 10.48 15.24 -0.32
C CYS A 207 10.63 13.77 0.06
N ILE A 208 11.32 13.51 1.17
CA ILE A 208 11.44 12.19 1.77
C ILE A 208 10.15 11.87 2.51
N VAL A 209 9.54 10.74 2.16
CA VAL A 209 8.33 10.22 2.79
C VAL A 209 8.74 9.17 3.80
N ASP A 210 8.54 9.47 5.08
CA ASP A 210 9.11 8.74 6.19
C ASP A 210 8.02 8.21 7.13
N CYS A 211 7.61 6.96 6.91
CA CYS A 211 6.82 6.25 7.91
C CYS A 211 7.76 5.76 9.02
N ALA A 212 7.59 6.31 10.22
CA ALA A 212 8.38 5.98 11.40
C ALA A 212 7.96 4.67 12.09
N LEU A 213 7.05 3.89 11.48
CA LEU A 213 6.60 2.61 12.02
C LEU A 213 7.78 1.63 12.13
N GLN A 214 8.02 1.18 13.36
CA GLN A 214 9.02 0.16 13.67
C GLN A 214 8.36 -1.16 14.06
N TRP A 215 9.09 -2.26 13.86
CA TRP A 215 8.65 -3.60 14.21
C TRP A 215 9.77 -4.41 14.89
N PRO A 216 9.45 -5.28 15.86
CA PRO A 216 10.42 -6.24 16.42
C PRO A 216 10.90 -7.21 15.35
N THR A 217 12.20 -7.23 15.08
CA THR A 217 12.79 -8.04 14.01
C THR A 217 14.01 -8.81 14.49
N THR A 218 14.36 -9.86 13.75
CA THR A 218 15.60 -10.62 13.96
C THR A 218 16.51 -10.46 12.75
N GLN A 219 17.78 -10.11 12.97
CA GLN A 219 18.76 -10.08 11.91
C GLN A 219 19.33 -11.48 11.66
N LEU A 220 19.02 -12.07 10.50
CA LEU A 220 19.47 -13.41 10.13
C LEU A 220 20.85 -13.44 9.47
N ALA A 221 21.25 -12.32 8.86
CA ALA A 221 22.57 -12.06 8.28
C ALA A 221 22.72 -10.56 7.96
N ASP A 222 23.86 -10.15 7.40
CA ASP A 222 24.02 -8.80 6.83
C ASP A 222 22.88 -8.49 5.84
N ARG A 223 22.19 -7.37 6.06
CA ARG A 223 21.04 -6.88 5.27
C ARG A 223 19.88 -7.88 5.11
N TYR A 224 19.86 -8.95 5.91
CA TYR A 224 18.79 -9.95 5.91
C TYR A 224 18.03 -9.91 7.24
N ILE A 225 16.84 -9.32 7.19
CA ILE A 225 15.98 -9.11 8.36
C ILE A 225 14.76 -10.03 8.26
N PHE A 226 14.39 -10.67 9.36
CA PHE A 226 13.15 -11.41 9.48
C PHE A 226 12.14 -10.65 10.33
N GLN A 227 10.90 -10.59 9.85
CA GLN A 227 9.77 -9.97 10.52
C GLN A 227 8.63 -10.98 10.66
N MET A 228 8.21 -11.23 11.90
CA MET A 228 7.00 -12.01 12.18
C MET A 228 5.79 -11.07 12.23
N GLY A 229 4.80 -11.32 11.38
CA GLY A 229 3.55 -10.57 11.34
C GLY A 229 3.62 -9.23 10.59
N ALA A 230 2.46 -8.58 10.56
CA ALA A 230 2.22 -7.32 9.87
C ALA A 230 1.33 -6.39 10.72
N LEU A 231 1.25 -5.12 10.34
CA LEU A 231 0.37 -4.14 11.00
C LEU A 231 -1.12 -4.49 10.81
N GLY A 232 -1.90 -4.29 11.88
CA GLY A 232 -3.37 -4.15 11.85
C GLY A 232 -4.15 -5.24 12.61
N GLY A 233 -3.73 -6.49 12.51
CA GLY A 233 -4.42 -7.62 13.10
C GLY A 233 -3.93 -7.95 14.52
N PRO A 234 -3.15 -9.03 14.71
CA PRO A 234 -2.44 -9.25 15.96
C PRO A 234 -1.42 -8.13 16.23
N THR A 235 -1.26 -7.79 17.50
CA THR A 235 -0.14 -6.97 17.97
C THR A 235 1.19 -7.71 17.79
N ALA A 236 2.31 -6.96 17.76
CA ALA A 236 3.64 -7.58 17.70
C ALA A 236 3.87 -8.57 18.87
N GLU A 237 3.35 -8.25 20.06
CA GLU A 237 3.40 -9.13 21.23
C GLU A 237 2.62 -10.43 21.01
N GLU A 238 1.41 -10.34 20.45
CA GLU A 238 0.62 -11.53 20.10
C GLU A 238 1.31 -12.40 19.05
N TYR A 239 1.97 -11.81 18.05
CA TYR A 239 2.72 -12.57 17.06
C TYR A 239 3.91 -13.34 17.67
N LEU A 240 4.60 -12.74 18.63
CA LEU A 240 5.82 -13.30 19.23
C LEU A 240 5.53 -14.30 20.35
N ASN A 241 4.58 -13.96 21.23
CA ASN A 241 4.35 -14.68 22.48
C ASN A 241 3.01 -15.44 22.48
N GLY A 242 2.14 -15.17 21.51
CA GLY A 242 0.79 -15.70 21.44
C GLY A 242 -0.18 -14.93 22.34
N GLY A 243 -1.32 -15.54 22.64
CA GLY A 243 -2.35 -14.95 23.48
C GLY A 243 -3.71 -15.57 23.21
N PRO A 244 -4.77 -15.17 23.93
CA PRO A 244 -6.10 -15.75 23.77
C PRO A 244 -6.65 -15.62 22.33
N ARG A 245 -6.46 -14.45 21.69
CA ARG A 245 -6.89 -14.22 20.30
C ARG A 245 -6.14 -15.10 19.30
N VAL A 246 -4.84 -15.30 19.51
CA VAL A 246 -4.00 -16.20 18.68
C VAL A 246 -4.41 -17.66 18.85
N ALA A 247 -4.59 -18.12 20.09
CA ALA A 247 -5.02 -19.49 20.36
C ALA A 247 -6.40 -19.79 19.74
N ALA A 248 -7.36 -18.87 19.87
CA ALA A 248 -8.69 -18.99 19.28
C ALA A 248 -8.63 -19.04 17.75
N PHE A 249 -7.82 -18.18 17.11
CA PHE A 249 -7.63 -18.20 15.66
C PHE A 249 -6.98 -19.51 15.16
N LEU A 250 -5.97 -20.01 15.89
CA LEU A 250 -5.31 -21.26 15.54
C LEU A 250 -6.26 -22.46 15.67
N GLU A 251 -7.12 -22.45 16.69
CA GLU A 251 -8.18 -23.45 16.84
C GLU A 251 -9.21 -23.36 15.72
N GLN A 252 -9.69 -22.15 15.39
CA GLN A 252 -10.61 -21.89 14.30
C GLN A 252 -10.05 -22.37 12.94
N THR A 253 -8.74 -22.26 12.75
CA THR A 253 -8.06 -22.69 11.51
C THR A 253 -7.54 -24.13 11.57
N HIS A 254 -7.93 -24.90 12.61
CA HIS A 254 -7.52 -26.28 12.84
C HIS A 254 -6.00 -26.49 12.84
N ALA A 255 -5.25 -25.50 13.31
CA ALA A 255 -3.81 -25.59 13.43
C ALA A 255 -3.40 -26.56 14.55
N THR A 256 -2.29 -27.26 14.36
CA THR A 256 -1.73 -28.19 15.35
C THR A 256 -1.01 -27.49 16.50
N VAL A 257 -0.77 -26.19 16.37
CA VAL A 257 -0.06 -25.35 17.35
C VAL A 257 -1.04 -24.43 18.09
N ARG A 258 -0.69 -24.04 19.32
CA ARG A 258 -1.46 -23.08 20.14
C ARG A 258 -0.88 -21.66 20.13
N ARG A 259 0.34 -21.50 19.60
CA ARG A 259 1.01 -20.22 19.31
C ARG A 259 1.96 -20.41 18.15
N TRP A 260 2.32 -19.31 17.49
CA TRP A 260 3.44 -19.32 16.55
C TRP A 260 4.78 -19.31 17.28
N THR A 261 5.83 -19.77 16.60
CA THR A 261 7.21 -19.71 17.10
C THR A 261 8.06 -19.02 16.04
N ALA A 262 8.62 -17.87 16.39
CA ALA A 262 9.52 -17.10 15.55
C ALA A 262 10.89 -16.96 16.24
N PRO A 263 11.97 -16.68 15.49
CA PRO A 263 13.23 -16.26 16.08
C PRO A 263 13.03 -15.08 17.04
N LYS A 264 13.77 -15.08 18.15
CA LYS A 264 13.70 -14.00 19.14
C LYS A 264 14.20 -12.70 18.48
N PRO A 265 13.41 -11.61 18.50
CA PRO A 265 13.86 -10.32 18.02
C PRO A 265 15.13 -9.83 18.71
N ASP A 266 16.01 -9.22 17.93
CA ASP A 266 17.27 -8.62 18.39
C ASP A 266 17.26 -7.08 18.25
N GLY A 267 16.20 -6.49 17.69
CA GLY A 267 16.06 -5.05 17.58
C GLY A 267 14.70 -4.60 17.05
N LEU A 268 14.43 -3.31 17.24
CA LEU A 268 13.37 -2.58 16.55
C LEU A 268 13.98 -1.96 15.29
N ARG A 269 13.37 -2.25 14.13
CA ARG A 269 13.81 -1.75 12.82
C ARG A 269 12.60 -1.24 12.04
N PRO A 270 12.79 -0.45 10.96
CA PRO A 270 11.69 -0.04 10.10
C PRO A 270 10.84 -1.24 9.68
N GLU A 271 9.52 -1.12 9.77
CA GLU A 271 8.60 -2.19 9.39
C GLU A 271 8.77 -2.55 7.89
N ALA A 272 8.60 -3.84 7.57
CA ALA A 272 8.96 -4.41 6.28
C ALA A 272 8.26 -3.75 5.09
N GLU A 273 7.00 -3.35 5.20
CA GLU A 273 6.21 -2.73 4.13
C GLU A 273 6.24 -1.19 4.17
N TRP A 274 5.91 -0.63 5.32
CA TRP A 274 5.61 0.79 5.48
C TRP A 274 6.83 1.58 5.92
N GLY A 275 7.63 1.02 6.85
CA GLY A 275 8.71 1.73 7.52
C GLY A 275 9.79 2.23 6.56
N PHE A 276 10.28 3.45 6.78
CA PHE A 276 11.36 4.03 5.98
C PHE A 276 12.75 3.60 6.50
N GLU A 277 13.61 3.16 5.59
CA GLU A 277 15.02 2.84 5.88
C GLU A 277 15.91 4.06 5.68
N THR A 278 16.38 4.63 6.78
CA THR A 278 17.13 5.90 6.82
C THR A 278 18.44 5.91 6.03
N ALA A 279 19.03 4.74 5.73
CA ALA A 279 20.26 4.65 4.94
C ALA A 279 20.16 5.37 3.57
N LEU A 280 18.97 5.43 2.97
CA LEU A 280 18.73 6.11 1.70
C LEU A 280 18.83 7.64 1.78
N GLU A 281 18.55 8.23 2.95
CA GLU A 281 18.51 9.70 3.13
C GLU A 281 19.82 10.36 2.73
N ILE A 282 20.95 9.81 3.16
CA ILE A 282 22.28 10.40 2.92
C ILE A 282 22.50 10.61 1.42
N GLN A 283 22.15 9.62 0.60
CA GLN A 283 22.33 9.72 -0.84
C GLN A 283 21.35 10.68 -1.50
N ILE A 284 20.12 10.81 -0.97
CA ILE A 284 19.17 11.82 -1.42
C ILE A 284 19.73 13.22 -1.16
N LYS A 285 20.26 13.48 0.05
CA LYS A 285 20.85 14.78 0.43
C LYS A 285 22.06 15.12 -0.42
N ASP A 286 22.98 14.16 -0.60
CA ASP A 286 24.18 14.34 -1.42
C ASP A 286 23.83 14.62 -2.89
N TYR A 287 22.87 13.86 -3.45
CA TYR A 287 22.41 14.05 -4.82
C TYR A 287 21.73 15.41 -5.00
N ALA A 288 20.87 15.80 -4.06
CA ALA A 288 20.18 17.09 -4.08
C ALA A 288 21.16 18.27 -4.04
N ALA A 289 22.13 18.24 -3.12
CA ALA A 289 23.14 19.28 -2.97
C ALA A 289 23.98 19.47 -4.25
N ARG A 290 24.38 18.36 -4.90
CA ARG A 290 25.16 18.40 -6.15
C ARG A 290 24.38 18.93 -7.35
N ASN A 291 23.05 18.81 -7.35
CA ASN A 291 22.20 19.17 -8.49
C ASN A 291 21.31 20.40 -8.23
N GLY A 292 21.48 21.08 -7.07
CA GLY A 292 20.72 22.29 -6.73
C GLY A 292 19.24 22.04 -6.40
N TYR A 293 18.91 20.87 -5.86
CA TYR A 293 17.56 20.57 -5.37
C TYR A 293 17.42 20.86 -3.88
N ARG A 294 16.20 21.15 -3.44
CA ARG A 294 15.85 21.27 -2.02
C ARG A 294 15.47 19.90 -1.47
N VAL A 295 15.76 19.63 -0.20
CA VAL A 295 15.31 18.41 0.47
C VAL A 295 14.35 18.79 1.59
N GLU A 296 13.21 18.12 1.61
CA GLU A 296 12.23 18.18 2.69
C GLU A 296 11.93 16.76 3.18
N ARG A 297 11.32 16.65 4.35
CA ARG A 297 10.88 15.39 4.96
C ARG A 297 9.46 15.53 5.48
N LEU A 298 8.59 14.63 5.04
CA LEU A 298 7.26 14.37 5.57
C LEU A 298 7.32 13.08 6.38
N SER A 299 7.30 13.19 7.71
CA SER A 299 7.33 12.05 8.63
C SER A 299 5.97 11.81 9.28
N PHE A 300 5.60 10.55 9.45
CA PHE A 300 4.36 10.15 10.13
C PHE A 300 4.55 8.84 10.91
N SER A 301 3.85 8.69 12.03
CA SER A 301 4.08 7.57 12.97
C SER A 301 3.53 6.24 12.44
N ASN A 302 2.31 6.26 11.89
CA ASN A 302 1.63 5.11 11.29
C ASN A 302 1.19 5.45 9.87
N PRO A 303 1.09 4.46 8.96
CA PRO A 303 0.72 4.72 7.57
C PRO A 303 -0.63 5.46 7.42
N GLU A 304 -1.58 5.25 8.32
CA GLU A 304 -2.89 5.90 8.23
C GLU A 304 -2.95 7.32 8.82
N ASP A 305 -1.91 7.76 9.56
CA ASP A 305 -1.93 9.06 10.25
C ASP A 305 -1.99 10.26 9.26
N LEU A 306 -1.69 10.04 7.97
CA LEU A 306 -1.86 11.08 6.94
C LEU A 306 -3.33 11.26 6.52
N SER A 307 -4.18 10.23 6.61
CA SER A 307 -5.50 10.21 5.97
C SER A 307 -6.41 11.38 6.39
N PRO A 308 -6.54 11.74 7.68
CA PRO A 308 -7.34 12.90 8.08
C PRO A 308 -6.83 14.21 7.46
N LEU A 309 -5.52 14.48 7.51
CA LEU A 309 -4.95 15.73 6.98
C LEU A 309 -5.10 15.84 5.46
N VAL A 310 -5.03 14.71 4.75
CA VAL A 310 -5.27 14.69 3.30
C VAL A 310 -6.74 14.95 2.99
N ALA A 311 -7.65 14.34 3.75
CA ALA A 311 -9.08 14.61 3.62
C ALA A 311 -9.40 16.10 3.84
N ASP A 312 -8.83 16.71 4.89
CA ASP A 312 -9.01 18.12 5.22
C ASP A 312 -8.47 19.04 4.13
N PHE A 313 -7.30 18.71 3.57
CA PHE A 313 -6.71 19.44 2.46
C PHE A 313 -7.66 19.45 1.26
N HIS A 314 -8.17 18.28 0.87
CA HIS A 314 -9.11 18.16 -0.24
C HIS A 314 -10.39 18.95 0.03
N ALA A 315 -10.98 18.81 1.24
CA ALA A 315 -12.19 19.53 1.61
C ALA A 315 -12.01 21.05 1.54
N LYS A 316 -10.88 21.56 2.03
CA LYS A 316 -10.51 22.98 1.95
C LYS A 316 -10.31 23.42 0.51
N TRP A 317 -9.53 22.69 -0.28
CA TRP A 317 -9.23 23.03 -1.67
C TRP A 317 -10.51 23.09 -2.51
N TYR A 318 -11.42 22.13 -2.32
CA TYR A 318 -12.71 22.11 -3.00
C TYR A 318 -13.57 23.31 -2.62
N SER A 319 -13.67 23.63 -1.33
CA SER A 319 -14.42 24.79 -0.84
C SER A 319 -13.90 26.11 -1.42
N GLU A 320 -12.58 26.30 -1.49
CA GLU A 320 -11.94 27.47 -2.10
C GLU A 320 -12.22 27.61 -3.59
N HIS A 321 -12.61 26.51 -4.26
CA HIS A 321 -12.97 26.47 -5.68
C HIS A 321 -14.48 26.28 -5.91
N GLY A 322 -15.31 26.52 -4.89
CA GLY A 322 -16.77 26.49 -5.01
C GLY A 322 -17.37 25.09 -5.19
N ILE A 323 -16.64 24.04 -4.82
CA ILE A 323 -17.09 22.65 -4.86
C ILE A 323 -17.46 22.21 -3.44
N GLU A 324 -18.66 21.62 -3.29
CA GLU A 324 -19.09 21.07 -2.01
C GLU A 324 -18.28 19.82 -1.64
N ALA A 325 -17.55 19.89 -0.53
CA ALA A 325 -16.76 18.79 0.03
C ALA A 325 -17.61 17.82 0.88
N ASN A 326 -18.76 17.37 0.35
CA ASN A 326 -19.74 16.58 1.09
C ASN A 326 -19.80 15.09 0.70
N ARG A 327 -18.86 14.61 -0.13
CA ARG A 327 -18.81 13.21 -0.57
C ARG A 327 -17.49 12.57 -0.14
N LEU A 328 -17.57 11.60 0.76
CA LEU A 328 -16.43 10.85 1.28
C LEU A 328 -16.24 9.56 0.46
N LEU A 329 -15.03 9.32 -0.03
CA LEU A 329 -14.61 8.02 -0.55
C LEU A 329 -13.59 7.41 0.41
N VAL A 330 -13.96 6.28 0.99
CA VAL A 330 -13.09 5.47 1.84
C VAL A 330 -12.46 4.37 1.01
N GLU A 331 -11.14 4.40 0.94
CA GLU A 331 -10.30 3.50 0.16
C GLU A 331 -9.52 2.55 1.07
N SER A 332 -9.05 1.42 0.54
CA SER A 332 -8.40 0.38 1.36
C SER A 332 -7.21 -0.27 0.66
N PHE A 333 -6.05 -0.20 1.30
CA PHE A 333 -4.80 -0.81 0.88
C PHE A 333 -4.45 -0.46 -0.58
N ILE A 334 -4.51 -1.41 -1.52
CA ILE A 334 -4.24 -1.17 -2.95
C ILE A 334 -5.45 -0.70 -3.76
N LEU A 335 -6.64 -0.75 -3.18
CA LEU A 335 -7.87 -0.28 -3.81
C LEU A 335 -7.94 1.24 -3.64
N MET A 336 -7.50 1.98 -4.66
CA MET A 336 -7.54 3.43 -4.70
C MET A 336 -7.69 3.96 -6.13
N ASP A 337 -8.19 5.18 -6.28
CA ASP A 337 -8.23 5.91 -7.54
C ASP A 337 -8.06 7.43 -7.33
N PRO A 338 -6.81 7.91 -7.15
CA PRO A 338 -6.53 9.34 -6.98
C PRO A 338 -6.89 10.18 -8.22
N HIS A 339 -7.06 9.56 -9.39
CA HIS A 339 -7.51 10.28 -10.58
C HIS A 339 -9.00 10.61 -10.50
N LEU A 340 -9.82 9.61 -10.25
CA LEU A 340 -11.27 9.78 -10.15
C LEU A 340 -11.65 10.60 -8.91
N VAL A 341 -10.97 10.42 -7.77
CA VAL A 341 -11.17 11.25 -6.57
C VAL A 341 -11.00 12.73 -6.89
N TRP A 342 -9.90 13.08 -7.56
CA TRP A 342 -9.62 14.48 -7.93
C TRP A 342 -10.63 15.02 -8.93
N ARG A 343 -10.93 14.27 -9.99
CA ARG A 343 -11.86 14.70 -11.04
C ARG A 343 -13.30 14.83 -10.56
N ALA A 344 -13.74 13.96 -9.67
CA ALA A 344 -15.11 13.97 -9.17
C ALA A 344 -15.30 14.88 -7.93
N GLY A 345 -14.22 15.46 -7.38
CA GLY A 345 -14.28 16.28 -6.17
C GLY A 345 -14.69 15.47 -4.93
N LEU A 346 -14.12 14.28 -4.76
CA LEU A 346 -14.37 13.40 -3.60
C LEU A 346 -13.33 13.67 -2.51
N VAL A 347 -13.75 13.66 -1.25
CA VAL A 347 -12.85 13.73 -0.10
C VAL A 347 -12.30 12.32 0.15
N PRO A 348 -10.99 12.06 0.01
CA PRO A 348 -10.45 10.72 0.20
C PRO A 348 -10.12 10.44 1.66
N PHE A 349 -10.43 9.24 2.12
CA PHE A 349 -9.89 8.69 3.35
C PHE A 349 -9.32 7.30 3.06
N TRP A 350 -8.00 7.15 3.15
CA TRP A 350 -7.35 5.88 2.87
C TRP A 350 -7.11 5.09 4.15
N MET A 351 -7.39 3.79 4.11
CA MET A 351 -7.07 2.85 5.19
C MET A 351 -5.93 1.93 4.77
N PHE A 352 -5.02 1.63 5.69
CA PHE A 352 -3.94 0.68 5.37
C PHE A 352 -4.48 -0.74 5.18
N PHE A 353 -5.57 -1.12 5.88
CA PHE A 353 -6.25 -2.40 5.71
C PHE A 353 -7.67 -2.38 6.33
N ASN A 354 -8.46 -3.44 6.16
CA ASN A 354 -9.82 -3.53 6.72
C ASN A 354 -9.86 -3.98 8.20
N MET A 355 -8.92 -3.52 9.03
CA MET A 355 -8.82 -3.96 10.42
C MET A 355 -9.58 -3.03 11.37
N LEU A 356 -9.91 -3.53 12.56
CA LEU A 356 -10.55 -2.76 13.62
C LEU A 356 -9.85 -1.42 13.93
N PRO A 357 -8.51 -1.31 13.93
CA PRO A 357 -7.85 -0.01 14.08
C PRO A 357 -8.19 0.99 12.97
N SER A 358 -8.30 0.55 11.71
CA SER A 358 -8.70 1.42 10.59
C SER A 358 -10.17 1.82 10.67
N LEU A 359 -11.04 0.91 11.13
CA LEU A 359 -12.45 1.22 11.43
C LEU A 359 -12.55 2.31 12.51
N GLN A 360 -11.77 2.20 13.58
CA GLN A 360 -11.73 3.18 14.67
C GLN A 360 -11.25 4.54 14.18
N SER A 361 -10.17 4.56 13.41
CA SER A 361 -9.62 5.77 12.79
C SER A 361 -10.64 6.48 11.90
N LEU A 362 -11.32 5.74 11.01
CA LEU A 362 -12.38 6.29 10.16
C LEU A 362 -13.55 6.82 10.99
N THR A 363 -13.96 6.10 12.03
CA THR A 363 -15.05 6.51 12.92
C THR A 363 -14.71 7.82 13.63
N GLN A 364 -13.50 7.91 14.18
CA GLN A 364 -13.00 9.13 14.82
C GLN A 364 -12.97 10.29 13.83
N PHE A 365 -12.44 10.07 12.62
CA PHE A 365 -12.45 11.09 11.57
C PHE A 365 -13.87 11.58 11.29
N MET A 366 -14.84 10.69 11.10
CA MET A 366 -16.24 11.10 10.86
C MET A 366 -16.90 11.79 12.06
N ASP A 367 -16.46 11.55 13.29
CA ASP A 367 -16.97 12.22 14.50
C ASP A 367 -16.49 13.68 14.58
N GLU A 368 -15.29 13.95 14.07
CA GLU A 368 -14.66 15.26 14.10
C GLU A 368 -15.07 16.16 12.90
N HIS A 369 -15.83 15.60 11.94
CA HIS A 369 -16.18 16.26 10.69
C HIS A 369 -17.69 16.50 10.51
N PRO A 370 -18.08 17.50 9.71
CA PRO A 370 -19.47 17.65 9.27
C PRO A 370 -19.98 16.37 8.61
N VAL A 371 -21.26 16.08 8.80
CA VAL A 371 -21.90 14.90 8.20
C VAL A 371 -21.83 14.99 6.67
N PHE A 372 -21.24 13.96 6.07
CA PHE A 372 -21.17 13.78 4.61
C PHE A 372 -22.53 13.40 4.04
N ASP A 373 -22.84 13.91 2.84
CA ASP A 373 -24.03 13.54 2.10
C ASP A 373 -23.92 12.10 1.58
N ASP A 374 -22.80 11.76 0.95
CA ASP A 374 -22.50 10.40 0.50
C ASP A 374 -21.24 9.87 1.17
N ILE A 375 -21.28 8.59 1.58
CA ILE A 375 -20.11 7.83 2.01
C ILE A 375 -20.02 6.59 1.11
N ALA A 376 -18.97 6.54 0.30
CA ALA A 376 -18.63 5.39 -0.54
C ALA A 376 -17.48 4.62 0.11
N LEU A 377 -17.60 3.30 0.25
CA LEU A 377 -16.59 2.46 0.92
C LEU A 377 -16.11 1.31 0.05
N MET A 378 -14.80 1.20 -0.09
CA MET A 378 -14.11 0.10 -0.74
C MET A 378 -13.45 -0.79 0.31
N LEU A 379 -13.50 -2.11 0.12
CA LEU A 379 -12.88 -3.08 1.04
C LEU A 379 -11.97 -4.05 0.27
N PHE A 380 -10.70 -4.08 0.66
CA PHE A 380 -9.72 -5.03 0.12
C PHE A 380 -9.97 -6.45 0.64
N SER A 381 -10.05 -7.44 -0.24
CA SER A 381 -10.33 -8.83 0.16
C SER A 381 -9.06 -9.70 0.14
N HIS A 382 -8.57 -10.08 1.32
CA HIS A 382 -7.46 -11.03 1.50
C HIS A 382 -7.89 -12.48 1.75
N GLY A 383 -9.20 -12.73 1.85
CA GLY A 383 -9.77 -14.07 1.92
C GLY A 383 -9.71 -14.76 3.28
N VAL A 384 -9.14 -14.13 4.30
CA VAL A 384 -8.97 -14.73 5.63
C VAL A 384 -9.82 -13.98 6.65
N ARG A 385 -10.56 -14.71 7.49
CA ARG A 385 -11.14 -14.16 8.73
C ARG A 385 -10.03 -14.03 9.78
N SER A 386 -9.12 -13.09 9.56
CA SER A 386 -7.92 -12.88 10.37
C SER A 386 -8.25 -12.22 11.71
N ILE A 387 -7.31 -12.31 12.66
CA ILE A 387 -7.43 -11.64 13.96
C ILE A 387 -7.54 -10.13 13.72
N GLY A 388 -8.55 -9.48 14.33
CA GLY A 388 -8.73 -8.03 14.22
C GLY A 388 -9.39 -7.55 12.92
N LEU A 389 -9.89 -8.45 12.07
CA LEU A 389 -10.66 -8.08 10.89
C LEU A 389 -12.02 -7.50 11.29
N ALA A 390 -12.35 -6.32 10.76
CA ALA A 390 -13.67 -5.72 10.93
C ALA A 390 -14.73 -6.43 10.07
N THR A 391 -15.93 -6.63 10.62
CA THR A 391 -17.04 -7.30 9.95
C THR A 391 -17.78 -6.36 9.00
N ILE A 392 -18.58 -6.95 8.10
CA ILE A 392 -19.36 -6.16 7.14
C ILE A 392 -20.45 -5.33 7.84
N GLU A 393 -20.95 -5.80 8.99
CA GLU A 393 -21.92 -5.08 9.82
C GLU A 393 -21.29 -3.85 10.48
N GLU A 394 -20.05 -3.96 10.95
CA GLU A 394 -19.29 -2.84 11.51
C GLU A 394 -19.02 -1.76 10.43
N TRP A 395 -18.65 -2.17 9.22
CA TRP A 395 -18.53 -1.25 8.08
C TRP A 395 -19.86 -0.63 7.67
N GLN A 396 -20.96 -1.39 7.76
CA GLN A 396 -22.31 -0.89 7.45
C GLN A 396 -22.75 0.20 8.42
N GLN A 397 -22.30 0.16 9.67
CA GLN A 397 -22.55 1.23 10.65
C GLN A 397 -21.88 2.54 10.21
N CYS A 398 -20.65 2.50 9.69
CA CYS A 398 -19.99 3.68 9.13
C CYS A 398 -20.78 4.26 7.95
N LEU A 399 -21.19 3.42 7.01
CA LEU A 399 -21.99 3.83 5.85
C LEU A 399 -23.33 4.47 6.26
N SER A 400 -23.97 3.97 7.32
CA SER A 400 -25.26 4.48 7.82
C SER A 400 -25.20 5.92 8.35
N ARG A 401 -24.00 6.46 8.57
CA ARG A 401 -23.79 7.84 9.02
C ARG A 401 -23.94 8.88 7.90
N ALA A 402 -23.97 8.45 6.65
CA ALA A 402 -24.18 9.35 5.51
C ALA A 402 -25.58 9.99 5.59
N ARG A 403 -25.68 11.29 5.31
CA ARG A 403 -26.97 12.02 5.32
C ARG A 403 -27.91 11.52 4.22
N LYS A 404 -27.37 11.19 3.04
CA LYS A 404 -28.15 10.75 1.87
C LYS A 404 -27.88 9.28 1.56
N ARG A 405 -26.62 8.90 1.31
CA ARG A 405 -26.31 7.54 0.81
C ARG A 405 -24.99 7.01 1.36
N GLY A 406 -25.07 5.90 2.08
CA GLY A 406 -23.92 5.04 2.38
C GLY A 406 -23.93 3.81 1.49
N PHE A 407 -22.87 3.55 0.74
CA PHE A 407 -22.81 2.37 -0.14
C PHE A 407 -21.41 1.81 -0.33
N TYR A 408 -21.35 0.50 -0.56
CA TYR A 408 -20.13 -0.18 -0.95
C TYR A 408 -19.83 0.02 -2.44
N VAL A 409 -18.55 0.09 -2.77
CA VAL A 409 -18.05 0.21 -4.14
C VAL A 409 -17.26 -1.04 -4.51
N GLY A 410 -17.80 -1.84 -5.43
CA GLY A 410 -17.17 -3.06 -5.91
C GLY A 410 -17.17 -4.24 -4.93
N VAL A 411 -17.78 -4.10 -3.75
CA VAL A 411 -17.79 -5.13 -2.69
C VAL A 411 -19.06 -5.98 -2.74
N ASP A 412 -18.89 -7.31 -2.76
CA ASP A 412 -19.92 -8.30 -2.46
C ASP A 412 -19.92 -8.61 -0.94
N THR A 413 -20.89 -8.01 -0.24
CA THR A 413 -21.02 -8.11 1.22
C THR A 413 -21.24 -9.53 1.72
N ASN A 414 -21.81 -10.42 0.89
CA ASN A 414 -22.03 -11.82 1.25
C ASN A 414 -20.77 -12.67 1.08
N ALA A 415 -19.84 -12.24 0.23
CA ALA A 415 -18.60 -12.95 -0.02
C ALA A 415 -17.43 -12.42 0.83
N TYR A 416 -17.52 -11.22 1.40
CA TYR A 416 -16.50 -10.64 2.28
C TYR A 416 -16.12 -11.58 3.45
N PRO A 417 -14.82 -11.77 3.78
CA PRO A 417 -13.62 -11.14 3.21
C PRO A 417 -13.01 -11.88 1.99
N GLN A 418 -13.75 -12.81 1.38
CA GLN A 418 -13.33 -13.63 0.23
C GLN A 418 -13.88 -13.10 -1.11
N ASP A 419 -14.31 -11.84 -1.16
CA ASP A 419 -14.72 -11.19 -2.40
C ASP A 419 -13.51 -10.76 -3.23
N PHE A 420 -12.93 -11.69 -3.98
CA PHE A 420 -11.79 -11.40 -4.85
C PHE A 420 -12.20 -10.64 -6.13
N ALA A 421 -13.50 -10.60 -6.45
CA ALA A 421 -13.98 -9.81 -7.58
C ALA A 421 -13.85 -8.30 -7.33
N THR A 422 -13.73 -7.87 -6.07
CA THR A 422 -13.48 -6.46 -5.68
C THR A 422 -12.34 -5.83 -6.48
N PHE A 423 -11.25 -6.56 -6.75
CA PHE A 423 -10.07 -6.08 -7.50
C PHE A 423 -10.36 -5.60 -8.93
N VAL A 424 -11.49 -6.03 -9.50
CA VAL A 424 -11.96 -5.60 -10.81
C VAL A 424 -13.17 -4.69 -10.66
N ASN A 425 -14.12 -5.10 -9.82
CA ASN A 425 -15.41 -4.45 -9.66
C ASN A 425 -15.31 -3.03 -9.08
N TYR A 426 -14.31 -2.75 -8.24
CA TYR A 426 -14.15 -1.41 -7.65
C TYR A 426 -14.07 -0.34 -8.74
N SER A 427 -13.22 -0.55 -9.75
CA SER A 427 -12.99 0.45 -10.81
C SER A 427 -14.23 0.65 -11.68
N ARG A 428 -14.96 -0.42 -11.97
CA ARG A 428 -16.24 -0.37 -12.70
C ARG A 428 -17.29 0.42 -11.93
N ASP A 429 -17.41 0.15 -10.63
CA ASP A 429 -18.45 0.73 -9.79
C ASP A 429 -18.14 2.19 -9.47
N LEU A 430 -16.86 2.56 -9.27
CA LEU A 430 -16.41 3.95 -9.18
C LEU A 430 -16.78 4.74 -10.46
N GLU A 431 -16.44 4.21 -11.63
CA GLU A 431 -16.77 4.83 -12.92
C GLU A 431 -18.28 4.97 -13.10
N ARG A 432 -19.07 3.96 -12.71
CA ARG A 432 -20.53 4.04 -12.75
C ARG A 432 -21.08 5.14 -11.84
N CYS A 433 -20.51 5.30 -10.66
CA CYS A 433 -21.00 6.26 -9.66
C CYS A 433 -20.54 7.70 -9.93
N PHE A 434 -19.31 7.88 -10.43
CA PHE A 434 -18.64 9.16 -10.45
C PHE A 434 -17.90 9.48 -11.76
N GLY A 435 -17.78 8.54 -12.71
CA GLY A 435 -16.95 8.70 -13.91
C GLY A 435 -17.41 9.78 -14.90
N ASN A 436 -18.68 10.20 -14.81
CA ASN A 436 -19.24 11.30 -15.60
C ASN A 436 -19.10 12.67 -14.92
N ILE A 437 -18.51 12.73 -13.72
CA ILE A 437 -18.31 13.98 -12.97
C ILE A 437 -16.91 14.49 -13.26
N ASP A 438 -16.82 15.75 -13.68
CA ASP A 438 -15.58 16.49 -13.78
C ASP A 438 -15.78 17.88 -13.18
N VAL A 439 -15.16 18.13 -12.03
CA VAL A 439 -15.28 19.40 -11.32
C VAL A 439 -14.29 20.47 -11.84
N GLY A 440 -13.40 20.13 -12.78
CA GLY A 440 -12.51 21.10 -13.42
C GLY A 440 -11.49 21.75 -12.48
N LEU A 441 -11.00 21.01 -11.48
CA LEU A 441 -10.07 21.54 -10.47
C LEU A 441 -8.66 21.83 -11.03
N PRO A 442 -8.10 23.02 -10.79
CA PRO A 442 -6.70 23.28 -11.06
C PRO A 442 -5.81 22.49 -10.10
N GLN A 443 -4.61 22.11 -10.56
CA GLN A 443 -3.60 21.49 -9.69
C GLN A 443 -3.24 22.44 -8.55
N ALA A 444 -3.09 21.88 -7.34
CA ALA A 444 -2.63 22.63 -6.18
C ALA A 444 -1.11 22.84 -6.25
N PRO A 445 -0.61 24.07 -6.07
CA PRO A 445 0.83 24.29 -5.96
C PRO A 445 1.42 23.48 -4.81
N TYR A 446 2.55 22.81 -5.02
CA TYR A 446 3.23 21.99 -4.00
C TYR A 446 3.43 22.77 -2.68
N VAL A 447 3.81 24.05 -2.77
CA VAL A 447 4.00 24.92 -1.60
C VAL A 447 2.72 25.09 -0.80
N THR A 448 1.57 25.26 -1.46
CA THR A 448 0.26 25.37 -0.80
C THR A 448 -0.07 24.09 -0.02
N VAL A 449 0.15 22.93 -0.64
CA VAL A 449 -0.08 21.62 0.01
C VAL A 449 0.85 21.43 1.20
N ARG A 450 2.15 21.68 1.02
CA ARG A 450 3.15 21.61 2.09
C ARG A 450 2.79 22.50 3.27
N ASP A 451 2.46 23.76 3.01
CA ASP A 451 2.20 24.76 4.06
C ASP A 451 0.88 24.46 4.79
N PHE A 452 -0.11 23.92 4.09
CA PHE A 452 -1.32 23.38 4.70
C PHE A 452 -0.99 22.25 5.68
N ILE A 453 -0.28 21.20 5.23
CA ILE A 453 0.06 20.07 6.11
C ILE A 453 0.92 20.53 7.28
N ARG A 454 1.90 21.42 7.06
CA ARG A 454 2.72 22.00 8.14
C ARG A 454 1.91 22.73 9.21
N SER A 455 0.92 23.51 8.80
CA SER A 455 0.09 24.30 9.73
C SER A 455 -0.97 23.47 10.46
N HIS A 456 -1.41 22.35 9.87
CA HIS A 456 -2.49 21.52 10.42
C HIS A 456 -1.97 20.22 11.08
N ALA A 457 -0.69 19.88 10.92
CA ALA A 457 -0.03 18.76 11.61
C ALA A 457 0.19 19.01 13.12
N MET A 458 -0.74 19.69 13.80
CA MET A 458 -0.71 20.04 15.23
C MET A 458 -0.60 18.81 16.17
N SER A 459 -0.78 17.59 15.64
CA SER A 459 -0.55 16.35 16.37
C SER A 459 0.92 15.92 16.30
N LYS A 460 1.46 15.38 17.40
CA LYS A 460 2.83 14.81 17.45
C LYS A 460 3.09 13.66 16.45
N ARG A 461 2.08 13.24 15.67
CA ARG A 461 2.13 12.06 14.80
C ARG A 461 2.54 12.34 13.36
N VAL A 462 2.42 13.58 12.88
CA VAL A 462 2.84 14.00 11.53
C VAL A 462 3.73 15.22 11.63
N SER A 463 4.77 15.31 10.83
CA SER A 463 5.61 16.51 10.74
C SER A 463 6.16 16.70 9.34
N TRP A 464 6.37 17.96 8.94
CA TRP A 464 6.97 18.28 7.65
C TRP A 464 8.01 19.39 7.80
N HIS A 465 9.28 19.10 7.53
CA HIS A 465 10.38 20.05 7.72
C HIS A 465 11.38 20.00 6.56
N SER A 466 12.24 21.02 6.47
CA SER A 466 13.34 21.06 5.49
C SER A 466 14.59 20.38 6.09
N LEU A 467 15.44 19.78 5.25
CA LEU A 467 16.61 18.98 5.67
C LEU A 467 17.98 19.56 5.27
#